data_AF-A0A8S0G1M3-F1
#
_entry.id   AF-A0A8S0G1M3-F1
#
_cell.length_a   1.000
_cell.length_b   1.000
_cell.length_c   1.000
_cell.angle_alpha   90.00
_cell.angle_beta   90.00
_cell.angle_gamma   90.00
#
_symmetry.space_group_name_H-M   'P 1'
#
loop_
_entity.id
_entity.type
_entity.pdbx_description
1 polymer ?
#
loop_
_entity_poly.entity_id
_entity_poly.type
_entity_poly.pdbx_seq_one_letter_code
_entity_poly.pdbx_strand_id
1 'polypeptide(L)' 'MRDYVMQVIDATAENISSMLQDIRALRHTEIDYINGFLLRRARAHGIAVPENTRLFEMVKRKESEYERIGTGLPRPW' A
#
# COMPACT_ATOMS: atom_id res chain seq x y z
N MET A 1 -3.40 21.33 6.56
CA MET A 1 -2.96 19.94 6.26
C MET A 1 -4.15 19.00 6.15
N ARG A 2 -5.04 18.90 7.16
CA ARG A 2 -6.26 18.07 7.06
C ARG A 2 -7.16 18.50 5.91
N ASP A 3 -7.36 19.80 5.72
CA ASP A 3 -8.27 20.32 4.70
C ASP A 3 -7.85 19.93 3.29
N TYR A 4 -6.53 19.88 3.03
CA TYR A 4 -6.01 19.43 1.74
C TYR A 4 -6.30 17.94 1.50
N VAL A 5 -6.10 17.10 2.51
CA VAL A 5 -6.40 15.65 2.41
C VAL A 5 -7.90 15.44 2.17
N MET A 6 -8.76 16.14 2.91
CA MET A 6 -10.21 16.06 2.73
C MET A 6 -10.63 16.56 1.34
N GLN A 7 -10.04 17.64 0.85
CA GLN A 7 -10.31 18.15 -0.49
C GLN A 7 -9.96 17.13 -1.58
N VAL A 8 -8.82 16.43 -1.45
CA VAL A 8 -8.45 15.37 -2.40
C VAL A 8 -9.43 14.20 -2.32
N ILE A 9 -9.85 13.81 -1.11
CA ILE A 9 -10.86 12.77 -0.91
C ILE A 9 -12.17 13.16 -1.61
N ASP A 10 -12.68 14.37 -1.38
CA ASP A 10 -13.93 14.84 -1.98
C ASP A 10 -13.82 14.95 -3.51
N ALA A 11 -12.71 15.50 -4.02
CA ALA A 11 -12.48 15.66 -5.45
C ALA A 11 -12.30 14.31 -6.19
N THR A 12 -11.99 13.23 -5.48
CA THR A 12 -11.75 11.90 -6.06
C THR A 12 -12.69 10.84 -5.52
N ALA A 13 -13.84 11.24 -4.95
CA ALA A 13 -14.77 10.33 -4.26
C ALA A 13 -15.27 9.17 -5.12
N GLU A 14 -15.48 9.39 -6.42
CA GLU A 14 -15.92 8.36 -7.38
C GLU A 14 -14.77 7.52 -7.96
N ASN A 15 -13.50 7.86 -7.64
CA ASN A 15 -12.34 7.19 -8.18
C ASN A 15 -11.95 5.96 -7.33
N ILE A 16 -11.37 4.96 -8.00
CA ILE A 16 -10.73 3.83 -7.35
C ILE A 16 -9.23 4.13 -7.23
N SER A 17 -8.67 4.06 -6.02
CA SER A 17 -7.23 4.26 -5.82
C SER A 17 -6.39 3.28 -6.64
N SER A 18 -5.22 3.72 -7.13
CA SER A 18 -4.30 2.89 -7.92
C SER A 18 -3.94 1.58 -7.22
N MET A 19 -3.57 1.63 -5.93
CA MET A 19 -3.26 0.41 -5.15
C MET A 19 -4.45 -0.55 -5.08
N LEU A 20 -5.70 -0.07 -4.97
CA LEU A 20 -6.86 -0.97 -5.01
C LEU A 20 -7.05 -1.58 -6.41
N GLN A 21 -6.76 -0.83 -7.48
CA GLN A 21 -6.77 -1.36 -8.84
C GLN A 21 -5.71 -2.45 -9.02
N ASP A 22 -4.50 -2.26 -8.48
CA ASP A 22 -3.41 -3.25 -8.52
C ASP A 22 -3.79 -4.53 -7.78
N ILE A 23 -4.36 -4.42 -6.58
CA ILE A 23 -4.86 -5.58 -5.83
C ILE A 23 -5.94 -6.32 -6.62
N ARG A 24 -6.90 -5.61 -7.24
CA ARG A 24 -7.95 -6.24 -8.06
C ARG A 24 -7.39 -6.93 -9.32
N ALA A 25 -6.28 -6.42 -9.84
CA ALA A 25 -5.59 -6.97 -11.01
C ALA A 25 -4.47 -7.96 -10.66
N LEU A 26 -4.31 -8.32 -9.39
CA LEU A 26 -3.27 -9.22 -8.88
C LEU A 26 -1.84 -8.75 -9.25
N ARG A 27 -1.61 -7.43 -9.21
CA ARG A 27 -0.29 -6.80 -9.42
C ARG A 27 0.27 -6.28 -8.11
N HIS A 28 1.59 -6.24 -8.01
CA HIS A 28 2.27 -5.52 -6.93
C HIS A 28 1.84 -4.06 -6.88
N THR A 29 1.64 -3.57 -5.67
CA THR A 29 1.27 -2.19 -5.35
C THR A 29 2.51 -1.34 -5.06
N GLU A 30 2.32 -0.03 -4.96
CA GLU A 30 3.37 0.92 -4.55
C GLU A 30 3.59 0.98 -3.01
N ILE A 31 3.01 0.06 -2.23
CA ILE A 31 2.98 0.12 -0.75
C ILE A 31 4.39 0.18 -0.11
N ASP A 32 5.38 -0.47 -0.72
CA ASP A 32 6.78 -0.48 -0.28
C ASP A 32 7.48 0.88 -0.43
N TYR A 33 7.06 1.66 -1.43
CA TYR A 33 7.58 2.99 -1.71
C TYR A 33 6.90 4.07 -0.87
N ILE A 34 5.60 3.92 -0.59
CA ILE A 34 4.84 4.90 0.20
C ILE A 34 4.98 4.59 1.69
N ASN A 35 4.31 3.54 2.17
CA ASN A 35 4.29 3.18 3.58
C ASN A 35 5.63 2.56 4.01
N GLY A 36 6.24 1.72 3.17
CA GLY A 36 7.54 1.13 3.49
C GLY A 36 8.63 2.19 3.72
N PHE A 37 8.65 3.26 2.90
CA PHE A 37 9.54 4.40 3.13
C PHE A 37 9.24 5.10 4.47
N LEU A 38 7.97 5.40 4.74
CA LEU A 38 7.55 6.04 5.99
C LEU A 38 7.98 5.21 7.22
N LEU A 39 7.78 3.89 7.19
CA LEU A 39 8.18 2.99 8.27
C LEU A 39 9.70 2.99 8.50
N ARG A 40 10.49 2.93 7.42
CA ARG A 40 11.96 3.02 7.51
C ARG A 40 12.40 4.34 8.12
N ARG A 41 11.78 5.45 7.71
CA ARG A 41 12.08 6.78 8.24
C ARG A 41 11.67 6.89 9.71
N ALA A 42 10.47 6.46 10.09
CA ALA A 42 9.99 6.49 11.47
C ALA A 42 10.88 5.67 12.40
N ARG A 43 11.31 4.47 11.96
CA ARG A 43 12.28 3.64 12.70
C ARG A 43 13.60 4.36 12.94
N ALA A 44 14.15 5.02 11.92
CA ALA A 44 15.42 5.76 12.05
C ALA A 44 15.35 6.91 13.08
N HIS A 45 14.16 7.44 13.33
CA HIS A 45 13.92 8.52 14.30
C HIS A 45 13.31 8.03 15.62
N GLY A 46 13.13 6.72 15.82
CA GLY A 46 12.51 6.17 17.02
C GLY A 46 11.02 6.53 17.20
N ILE A 47 10.32 6.86 16.12
CA ILE A 47 8.91 7.27 16.14
C ILE A 47 8.02 6.05 15.90
N ALA A 48 7.07 5.81 16.81
CA ALA A 48 6.05 4.78 16.63
C ALA A 48 4.97 5.25 15.65
N VAL A 49 4.68 4.42 14.65
CA VAL A 49 3.64 4.66 13.62
C VAL A 49 2.74 3.42 13.46
N PRO A 50 1.99 3.04 14.51
CA PRO A 50 1.28 1.76 14.56
C PRO A 50 0.25 1.60 13.44
N GLU A 51 -0.51 2.65 13.11
CA GLU A 51 -1.52 2.57 12.04
C GLU A 51 -0.89 2.37 10.66
N ASN A 52 0.20 3.06 10.35
CA ASN A 52 0.90 2.88 9.07
C ASN A 52 1.52 1.48 8.97
N THR A 53 1.98 0.93 10.10
CA THR A 53 2.52 -0.44 10.18
C THR A 53 1.41 -1.45 9.89
N ARG A 54 0.28 -1.32 10.57
CA ARG A 54 -0.90 -2.18 10.39
C ARG A 54 -1.41 -2.13 8.95
N LEU A 55 -1.54 -0.95 8.35
CA LEU A 55 -1.99 -0.79 6.96
C LEU A 55 -1.00 -1.40 5.97
N PHE A 56 0.31 -1.20 6.17
CA PHE A 56 1.35 -1.81 5.36
C PHE A 56 1.24 -3.35 5.36
N GLU A 57 1.17 -3.95 6.56
CA GLU A 57 1.05 -5.40 6.71
C GLU A 57 -0.24 -5.96 6.10
N MET A 58 -1.36 -5.24 6.22
CA MET A 58 -2.62 -5.62 5.59
C MET A 58 -2.52 -5.69 4.07
N VAL A 59 -1.87 -4.71 3.43
CA VAL A 59 -1.67 -4.70 1.98
C VAL A 59 -0.70 -5.80 1.57
N LYS A 60 0.47 -5.90 2.21
CA LYS A 60 1.46 -6.97 1.90
C LYS A 60 0.85 -8.36 1.99
N ARG A 61 -0.01 -8.62 2.99
CA ARG A 61 -0.72 -9.90 3.10
C ARG A 61 -1.64 -10.17 1.90
N LYS A 62 -2.36 -9.16 1.40
CA LYS A 62 -3.16 -9.30 0.18
C LYS A 62 -2.29 -9.59 -1.04
N GLU A 63 -1.12 -8.97 -1.13
CA GLU A 63 -0.16 -9.27 -2.21
C GLU A 63 0.29 -10.74 -2.18
N SER A 64 0.73 -11.20 -1.02
CA SER A 64 1.16 -12.59 -0.83
C SER A 64 0.04 -13.62 -1.01
N GLU A 65 -1.23 -13.25 -0.84
CA GLU A 65 -2.36 -14.14 -1.12
C GLU A 65 -2.45 -14.51 -2.61
N TYR A 66 -2.35 -13.54 -3.52
CA TYR A 66 -2.46 -13.83 -4.94
C TYR A 66 -1.14 -14.23 -5.60
N GLU A 67 0.01 -13.86 -5.04
CA GLU A 67 1.31 -14.41 -5.48
C GLU A 67 1.35 -15.93 -5.32
N ARG A 68 0.84 -16.45 -4.20
CA ARG A 68 0.72 -17.90 -3.93
C ARG A 68 -0.23 -18.61 -4.90
N ILE A 69 -1.21 -17.88 -5.46
CA ILE A 69 -2.14 -18.41 -6.47
C ILE A 69 -1.48 -18.37 -7.85
N GLY A 70 -0.64 -17.37 -8.12
CA GLY A 70 0.07 -17.17 -9.39
C GLY A 70 1.29 -18.07 -9.59
N THR A 71 1.78 -18.77 -8.56
CA THR A 71 2.92 -19.71 -8.67
C THR A 71 2.52 -21.01 -9.38
N GLY A 72 2.31 -20.90 -10.68
CA GLY A 72 2.70 -21.91 -11.67
C GLY A 72 4.06 -21.60 -12.31
N LEU A 73 4.58 -20.37 -12.25
CA LEU A 73 5.95 -20.00 -12.66
C LEU A 73 6.32 -18.59 -12.11
N PRO A 74 7.58 -18.35 -11.72
CA PRO A 74 8.04 -17.02 -11.35
C PRO A 74 8.22 -16.16 -12.61
N ARG A 75 7.68 -14.94 -12.61
CA ARG A 75 8.01 -13.94 -13.64
C ARG A 75 9.25 -13.15 -13.20
N PRO A 76 10.21 -12.89 -14.09
CA PRO A 76 11.32 -12.01 -13.77
C PRO A 76 10.85 -10.56 -13.73
N TRP A 77 11.48 -9.82 -12.82
CA TRP A 77 11.42 -8.38 -12.64
C TRP A 77 11.68 -7.61 -13.94
#